data_AF-A0A417Z9E6-F1
#
_entry.id   AF-A0A417Z9E6-F1
#
_cell.length_a   1.000
_cell.length_b   1.000
_cell.length_c   1.000
_cell.angle_alpha   90.00
_cell.angle_beta   90.00
_cell.angle_gamma   90.00
#
_symmetry.space_group_name_H-M   'P 1'
#
loop_
_entity.id
_entity.type
_entity.pdbx_description
1 polymer ?
#
loop_
_entity_poly.entity_id
_entity_poly.type
_entity_poly.pdbx_seq_one_letter_code
_entity_poly.pdbx_strand_id
1 'polypeptide(L)'
;MNSNNTKEKIIHLTITEISNNSWENFSLRQVLRNLGLTTGAFYKHFESKDDLFKIISIEISQNIYQTILPTVRQQNSPQEQLLQLGKQLLFYFEKQPNLINFLFFNPSINSLYQATNPEQEHFQLYNLTVTIINNLLPQKTPAQRQEFLIKIWSFIQGYGFLIKNKVVAFDPELLKQTLNQLLGE
;
A
#
# COMPACT_ATOMS: atom_id res chain seq x y z
N MET A 1 10.41 30.67 -4.65
CA MET A 1 9.51 29.49 -4.59
C MET A 1 8.96 29.39 -3.19
N ASN A 2 7.63 29.31 -3.02
CA ASN A 2 7.03 29.10 -1.71
C ASN A 2 7.40 27.72 -1.16
N SER A 3 7.61 27.63 0.16
CA SER A 3 8.04 26.42 0.87
C SER A 3 7.18 25.19 0.52
N ASN A 4 5.85 25.35 0.47
CA ASN A 4 4.92 24.26 0.16
C ASN A 4 5.11 23.69 -1.26
N ASN A 5 5.41 24.55 -2.24
CA ASN A 5 5.61 24.12 -3.63
C ASN A 5 6.87 23.24 -3.78
N THR A 6 7.91 23.49 -2.99
CA THR A 6 9.13 22.66 -3.00
C THR A 6 8.87 21.27 -2.42
N LYS A 7 8.13 21.19 -1.29
CA LYS A 7 7.77 19.91 -0.66
C LYS A 7 6.98 19.02 -1.62
N GLU A 8 5.94 19.57 -2.25
CA GLU A 8 5.10 18.87 -3.24
C GLU A 8 5.91 18.39 -4.45
N LYS A 9 6.84 19.21 -4.97
CA LYS A 9 7.72 18.81 -6.08
C LYS A 9 8.63 17.64 -5.73
N ILE A 10 9.20 17.64 -4.52
CA ILE A 10 10.03 16.53 -4.04
C ILE A 10 9.19 15.25 -3.97
N ILE A 11 7.98 15.32 -3.41
CA ILE A 11 7.05 14.19 -3.31
C ILE A 11 6.69 13.65 -4.71
N HIS A 12 6.18 14.50 -5.59
CA HIS A 12 5.73 14.10 -6.93
C HIS A 12 6.87 13.47 -7.75
N LEU A 13 8.05 14.09 -7.75
CA LEU A 13 9.18 13.54 -8.49
C LEU A 13 9.67 12.22 -7.89
N THR A 14 9.63 12.08 -6.56
CA THR A 14 9.98 10.81 -5.89
C THR A 14 8.98 9.70 -6.23
N ILE A 15 7.68 9.99 -6.24
CA ILE A 15 6.64 9.03 -6.68
C ILE A 15 6.88 8.61 -8.14
N THR A 16 7.21 9.56 -9.01
CA THR A 16 7.52 9.29 -10.42
C THR A 16 8.73 8.35 -10.54
N GLU A 17 9.81 8.63 -9.83
CA GLU A 17 11.00 7.77 -9.81
C GLU A 17 10.70 6.37 -9.28
N ILE A 18 9.95 6.25 -8.17
CA ILE A 18 9.54 4.95 -7.59
C ILE A 18 8.60 4.19 -8.52
N SER A 19 7.79 4.87 -9.32
CA SER A 19 6.90 4.19 -10.28
C SER A 19 7.69 3.59 -11.44
N ASN A 20 8.71 4.32 -11.92
CA ASN A 20 9.51 3.93 -13.07
C ASN A 20 10.65 2.96 -12.70
N ASN A 21 11.18 3.07 -11.48
CA ASN A 21 12.36 2.36 -11.01
C ASN A 21 12.10 1.70 -9.65
N SER A 22 12.77 0.58 -9.37
CA SER A 22 12.72 -0.04 -8.05
C SER A 22 13.20 0.93 -6.96
N TRP A 23 12.44 1.09 -5.87
CA TRP A 23 12.76 2.02 -4.79
C TRP A 23 14.05 1.66 -4.05
N GLU A 24 14.49 0.40 -4.14
CA GLU A 24 15.76 -0.11 -3.64
C GLU A 24 16.95 0.60 -4.31
N ASN A 25 16.78 1.06 -5.55
CA ASN A 25 17.77 1.84 -6.30
C ASN A 25 17.57 3.36 -6.18
N PHE A 26 16.63 3.82 -5.34
CA PHE A 26 16.28 5.22 -5.23
C PHE A 26 17.44 6.09 -4.70
N SER A 27 17.72 7.18 -5.43
CA SER A 27 18.72 8.18 -5.06
C SER A 27 18.08 9.53 -4.77
N LEU A 28 18.04 9.90 -3.48
CA LEU A 28 17.59 11.23 -3.05
C LEU A 28 18.42 12.35 -3.72
N ARG A 29 19.73 12.14 -3.88
CA ARG A 29 20.61 13.11 -4.55
C ARG A 29 20.19 13.36 -5.99
N GLN A 30 19.77 12.33 -6.72
CA GLN A 30 19.33 12.46 -8.11
C GLN A 30 18.02 13.26 -8.19
N VAL A 31 17.05 12.96 -7.32
CA VAL A 31 15.79 13.73 -7.23
C VAL A 31 16.06 15.20 -6.95
N LEU A 32 16.88 15.51 -5.94
CA LEU A 32 17.18 16.90 -5.58
C LEU A 32 17.92 17.62 -6.71
N ARG A 33 18.86 16.96 -7.39
CA ARG A 33 19.57 17.51 -8.56
C ARG A 33 18.59 17.84 -9.70
N ASN A 34 17.66 16.94 -10.00
CA ASN A 34 16.63 17.15 -11.03
C ASN A 34 15.72 18.36 -10.72
N LEU A 35 15.57 18.71 -9.44
CA LEU A 35 14.82 19.88 -8.98
C LEU A 35 15.68 21.14 -8.79
N GLY A 36 17.00 21.07 -9.03
CA GLY A 36 17.92 22.17 -8.75
C GLY A 36 18.07 22.49 -7.25
N LEU A 37 17.84 21.50 -6.38
CA LEU A 37 17.85 21.65 -4.93
C LEU A 37 19.13 21.08 -4.31
N THR A 38 19.55 21.67 -3.20
CA THR A 38 20.62 21.14 -2.35
C THR A 38 20.07 20.18 -1.31
N THR A 39 20.93 19.35 -0.72
CA THR A 39 20.58 18.53 0.44
C THR A 39 20.14 19.39 1.63
N GLY A 40 20.72 20.58 1.82
CA GLY A 40 20.27 21.52 2.85
C GLY A 40 18.85 22.05 2.61
N ALA A 41 18.42 22.19 1.36
CA ALA A 41 17.04 22.56 1.03
C ALA A 41 16.05 21.43 1.35
N PHE A 42 16.44 20.16 1.17
CA PHE A 42 15.63 19.00 1.54
C PHE A 42 15.29 18.98 3.03
N TYR A 43 16.29 19.17 3.89
CA TYR A 43 16.11 19.14 5.36
C TYR A 43 15.27 20.29 5.91
N LYS A 44 14.89 21.28 5.10
CA LYS A 44 13.88 22.29 5.47
C LYS A 44 12.44 21.76 5.40
N HIS A 45 12.22 20.63 4.74
CA HIS A 45 10.88 20.08 4.47
C HIS A 45 10.66 18.67 5.01
N PHE A 46 11.74 17.90 5.15
CA PHE A 46 11.72 16.50 5.59
C PHE A 46 12.81 16.28 6.63
N GLU A 47 12.50 15.54 7.69
CA GLU A 47 13.48 15.23 8.72
C GLU A 47 14.53 14.22 8.21
N SER A 48 14.09 13.31 7.35
CA SER A 48 14.93 12.24 6.82
C SER A 48 14.37 11.69 5.50
N LYS A 49 15.13 10.81 4.85
CA LYS A 49 14.63 10.02 3.71
C LYS A 49 13.46 9.10 4.15
N ASP A 50 13.50 8.59 5.37
CA ASP A 50 12.43 7.73 5.89
C ASP A 50 11.13 8.51 6.12
N ASP A 51 11.23 9.76 6.59
CA ASP A 51 10.09 10.67 6.70
C ASP A 51 9.45 10.96 5.32
N LEU A 52 10.28 11.25 4.30
CA LEU A 52 9.82 11.37 2.92
C LEU A 52 9.09 10.09 2.46
N PHE A 53 9.67 8.91 2.69
CA PHE A 53 9.11 7.64 2.27
C PHE A 53 7.80 7.30 2.98
N LYS A 54 7.68 7.64 4.27
CA LYS A 54 6.46 7.50 5.05
C LYS A 54 5.34 8.37 4.50
N ILE A 55 5.60 9.66 4.26
CA ILE A 55 4.64 10.61 3.67
C ILE A 55 4.17 10.10 2.30
N ILE A 56 5.11 9.67 1.45
CA ILE A 56 4.79 9.13 0.13
C ILE A 56 3.96 7.84 0.23
N SER A 57 4.27 6.96 1.19
CA SER A 57 3.49 5.73 1.40
C SER A 57 2.05 6.03 1.81
N ILE A 58 1.84 7.04 2.64
CA ILE A 58 0.51 7.53 3.01
C ILE A 58 -0.22 8.04 1.77
N GLU A 59 0.42 8.89 0.96
CA GLU A 59 -0.19 9.45 -0.26
C GLU A 59 -0.55 8.37 -1.29
N ILE A 60 0.34 7.41 -1.53
CA ILE A 60 0.07 6.26 -2.41
C ILE A 60 -1.09 5.42 -1.86
N SER A 61 -1.08 5.11 -0.56
CA SER A 61 -2.16 4.37 0.11
C SER A 61 -3.51 5.04 -0.10
N GLN A 62 -3.58 6.37 0.09
CA GLN A 62 -4.77 7.17 -0.13
C GLN A 62 -5.21 7.17 -1.59
N ASN A 63 -4.29 7.37 -2.53
CA ASN A 63 -4.61 7.38 -3.97
C ASN A 63 -5.16 6.03 -4.45
N ILE A 64 -4.53 4.92 -4.03
CA ILE A 64 -5.02 3.58 -4.32
C ILE A 64 -6.38 3.37 -3.67
N TYR A 65 -6.53 3.71 -2.39
CA TYR A 65 -7.81 3.62 -1.68
C TYR A 65 -8.93 4.35 -2.41
N GLN A 66 -8.74 5.62 -2.78
CA GLN A 66 -9.76 6.40 -3.51
C GLN A 66 -10.11 5.78 -4.87
N THR A 67 -9.13 5.19 -5.54
CA THR A 67 -9.34 4.54 -6.84
C THR A 67 -10.19 3.27 -6.71
N ILE A 68 -9.92 2.44 -5.70
CA ILE A 68 -10.54 1.11 -5.59
C ILE A 68 -11.83 1.10 -4.75
N LEU A 69 -11.98 2.06 -3.83
CA LEU A 69 -13.08 2.11 -2.87
C LEU A 69 -14.46 2.06 -3.52
N PRO A 70 -14.75 2.78 -4.61
CA PRO A 70 -16.07 2.73 -5.24
C PRO A 70 -16.44 1.31 -5.69
N THR A 71 -15.50 0.61 -6.34
CA THR A 71 -15.74 -0.76 -6.84
C THR A 71 -15.84 -1.76 -5.69
N VAL A 72 -15.07 -1.58 -4.62
CA VAL A 72 -15.18 -2.41 -3.42
C VAL A 72 -16.53 -2.19 -2.74
N ARG A 73 -16.97 -0.94 -2.52
CA ARG A 73 -18.24 -0.64 -1.84
C ARG A 73 -19.49 -1.08 -2.60
N GLN A 74 -19.40 -1.23 -3.91
CA GLN A 74 -20.51 -1.71 -4.75
C GLN A 74 -20.84 -3.19 -4.55
N GLN A 75 -19.96 -3.96 -3.89
CA GLN A 75 -20.19 -5.38 -3.66
C GLN A 75 -21.24 -5.62 -2.55
N ASN A 76 -21.99 -6.72 -2.66
CA ASN A 76 -23.20 -6.95 -1.85
C ASN A 76 -22.90 -7.54 -0.46
N SER A 77 -21.72 -8.12 -0.27
CA SER A 77 -21.32 -8.72 1.01
C SER A 77 -19.88 -8.37 1.41
N PRO A 78 -19.53 -8.39 2.71
CA PRO A 78 -18.13 -8.20 3.14
C PRO A 78 -17.14 -9.18 2.51
N GLN A 79 -17.58 -10.41 2.20
CA GLN A 79 -16.75 -11.42 1.51
C GLN A 79 -16.46 -10.99 0.07
N GLU A 80 -17.48 -10.54 -0.66
CA GLU A 80 -17.30 -10.00 -2.02
C GLU A 80 -16.46 -8.71 -2.00
N GLN A 81 -16.61 -7.86 -0.99
CA GLN A 81 -15.77 -6.67 -0.79
C GLN A 81 -14.30 -7.06 -0.61
N LEU A 82 -14.02 -8.07 0.22
CA LEU A 82 -12.66 -8.57 0.45
C LEU A 82 -12.07 -9.20 -0.82
N LEU A 83 -12.86 -9.99 -1.54
CA LEU A 83 -12.46 -10.56 -2.83
C LEU A 83 -12.14 -9.46 -3.84
N GLN A 84 -12.98 -8.45 -3.95
CA GLN A 84 -12.77 -7.34 -4.88
C GLN A 84 -11.54 -6.51 -4.50
N LEU A 85 -11.33 -6.25 -3.21
CA LEU A 85 -10.11 -5.61 -2.71
C LEU A 85 -8.87 -6.40 -3.12
N GLY A 86 -8.86 -7.72 -2.88
CA GLY A 86 -7.75 -8.61 -3.27
C GLY A 86 -7.47 -8.57 -4.78
N LYS A 87 -8.50 -8.62 -5.62
CA LYS A 87 -8.37 -8.50 -7.08
C LYS A 87 -7.71 -7.18 -7.48
N GLN A 88 -8.13 -6.06 -6.90
CA GLN A 88 -7.55 -4.75 -7.19
C GLN A 88 -6.08 -4.69 -6.77
N LEU A 89 -5.73 -5.19 -5.59
CA LEU A 89 -4.34 -5.22 -5.11
C LEU A 89 -3.44 -6.06 -6.02
N LEU A 90 -3.88 -7.26 -6.42
CA LEU A 90 -3.12 -8.12 -7.33
C LEU A 90 -2.99 -7.51 -8.73
N PHE A 91 -4.00 -6.75 -9.19
CA PHE A 91 -3.90 -5.97 -10.41
C PHE A 91 -2.81 -4.88 -10.34
N TYR A 92 -2.66 -4.20 -9.20
CA TYR A 92 -1.54 -3.27 -8.99
C TYR A 92 -0.18 -3.95 -9.04
N PHE A 93 -0.04 -5.18 -8.53
CA PHE A 93 1.18 -5.98 -8.68
C PHE A 93 1.52 -6.27 -10.15
N GLU A 94 0.52 -6.40 -11.00
CA GLU A 94 0.73 -6.63 -12.43
C GLU A 94 1.02 -5.33 -13.20
N LYS A 95 0.25 -4.26 -12.96
CA LYS A 95 0.29 -3.03 -13.77
C LYS A 95 1.23 -1.95 -13.25
N GLN A 96 1.44 -1.87 -11.95
CA GLN A 96 2.30 -0.87 -11.30
C GLN A 96 3.21 -1.54 -10.25
N PRO A 97 4.03 -2.54 -10.66
CA PRO A 97 4.76 -3.40 -9.75
C PRO A 97 5.71 -2.65 -8.82
N ASN A 98 6.38 -1.59 -9.29
CA ASN A 98 7.32 -0.84 -8.45
C ASN A 98 6.60 -0.01 -7.39
N LEU A 99 5.47 0.62 -7.75
CA LEU A 99 4.66 1.44 -6.85
C LEU A 99 4.08 0.60 -5.70
N ILE A 100 3.46 -0.55 -6.03
CA ILE A 100 2.86 -1.41 -5.02
C ILE A 100 3.92 -2.14 -4.18
N ASN A 101 5.07 -2.48 -4.78
CA ASN A 101 6.21 -3.03 -4.05
C ASN A 101 6.77 -2.02 -3.05
N PHE A 102 6.86 -0.74 -3.44
CA PHE A 102 7.21 0.31 -2.50
C PHE A 102 6.19 0.38 -1.37
N LEU A 103 4.90 0.47 -1.67
CA LEU A 103 3.85 0.60 -0.66
C LEU A 103 3.86 -0.53 0.39
N PHE A 104 4.21 -1.74 -0.01
CA PHE A 104 4.17 -2.90 0.89
C PHE A 104 5.50 -3.30 1.54
N PHE A 105 6.65 -2.92 0.97
CA PHE A 105 7.93 -3.48 1.39
C PHE A 105 9.00 -2.43 1.76
N ASN A 106 8.73 -1.13 1.63
CA ASN A 106 9.68 -0.13 2.11
C ASN A 106 9.68 -0.09 3.66
N PRO A 107 10.83 -0.12 4.35
CA PRO A 107 10.87 -0.23 5.82
C PRO A 107 10.20 0.92 6.58
N SER A 108 10.06 2.09 5.96
CA SER A 108 9.52 3.30 6.60
C SER A 108 8.03 3.16 6.97
N ILE A 109 7.32 2.18 6.39
CA ILE A 109 5.90 1.90 6.70
C ILE A 109 5.69 1.02 7.93
N ASN A 110 6.73 0.38 8.48
CA ASN A 110 6.56 -0.58 9.58
C ASN A 110 5.85 0.06 10.79
N SER A 111 6.10 1.35 11.01
CA SER A 111 5.41 2.13 12.04
C SER A 111 3.93 2.36 11.73
N LEU A 112 3.51 2.41 10.46
CA LEU A 112 2.13 2.70 10.04
C LEU A 112 1.16 1.53 10.27
N TYR A 113 1.68 0.32 10.51
CA TYR A 113 0.86 -0.85 10.88
C TYR A 113 0.59 -0.95 12.39
N GLN A 114 1.22 -0.09 13.20
CA GLN A 114 1.10 -0.14 14.66
C GLN A 114 -0.12 0.65 15.13
N ALA A 115 -1.05 -0.03 15.82
CA ALA A 115 -2.29 0.56 16.37
C ALA A 115 -2.08 1.83 17.23
N THR A 116 -0.89 1.97 17.83
CA THR A 116 -0.52 3.11 18.67
C THR A 116 0.00 4.31 17.88
N ASN A 117 0.24 4.17 16.57
CA ASN A 117 0.75 5.24 15.74
C ASN A 117 -0.42 6.11 15.23
N PRO A 118 -0.48 7.41 15.60
CA PRO A 118 -1.57 8.28 15.16
C PRO A 118 -1.64 8.44 13.63
N GLU A 119 -0.54 8.22 12.91
CA GLU A 119 -0.52 8.30 11.46
C GLU A 119 -1.11 7.06 10.77
N GLN A 120 -1.35 5.96 11.49
CA GLN A 120 -2.03 4.79 10.94
C GLN A 120 -3.40 5.16 10.37
N GLU A 121 -4.12 6.11 10.97
CA GLU A 121 -5.43 6.55 10.48
C GLU A 121 -5.38 7.02 9.02
N HIS A 122 -4.23 7.57 8.60
CA HIS A 122 -3.99 8.03 7.24
C HIS A 122 -3.58 6.91 6.27
N PHE A 123 -3.27 5.71 6.76
CA PHE A 123 -2.94 4.54 5.95
C PHE A 123 -4.20 3.78 5.51
N GLN A 124 -5.02 4.48 4.71
CA GLN A 124 -6.42 4.13 4.41
C GLN A 124 -6.61 2.74 3.79
N LEU A 125 -5.66 2.25 2.98
CA LEU A 125 -5.77 0.93 2.37
C LEU A 125 -5.78 -0.20 3.41
N TYR A 126 -4.91 -0.10 4.41
CA TYR A 126 -4.87 -1.05 5.51
C TYR A 126 -6.14 -0.95 6.37
N ASN A 127 -6.57 0.27 6.68
CA ASN A 127 -7.78 0.50 7.47
C ASN A 127 -9.03 -0.05 6.77
N LEU A 128 -9.16 0.13 5.45
CA LEU A 128 -10.24 -0.49 4.65
C LEU A 128 -10.25 -2.01 4.80
N THR A 129 -9.08 -2.64 4.73
CA THR A 129 -8.93 -4.09 4.88
C THR A 129 -9.41 -4.55 6.27
N VAL A 130 -8.96 -3.87 7.32
CA VAL A 130 -9.37 -4.14 8.70
C VAL A 130 -10.89 -3.97 8.88
N THR A 131 -11.47 -2.90 8.32
CA THR A 131 -12.93 -2.67 8.37
C THR A 131 -13.71 -3.79 7.69
N ILE A 132 -13.29 -4.21 6.50
CA ILE A 132 -13.96 -5.31 5.78
C ILE A 132 -13.88 -6.61 6.59
N ILE A 133 -12.72 -6.93 7.16
CA ILE A 133 -12.54 -8.14 8.00
C ILE A 133 -13.40 -8.07 9.27
N ASN A 134 -13.49 -6.92 9.92
CA ASN A 134 -14.36 -6.73 11.08
C ASN A 134 -15.84 -6.95 10.74
N ASN A 135 -16.29 -6.49 9.57
CA ASN A 135 -17.66 -6.69 9.10
C ASN A 135 -17.92 -8.12 8.62
N LEU A 136 -16.90 -8.80 8.09
CA LEU A 136 -16.98 -10.18 7.65
C LEU A 136 -17.02 -11.16 8.83
N LEU A 137 -16.30 -10.86 9.91
CA LEU A 137 -16.12 -11.73 11.07
C LEU A 137 -16.58 -11.06 12.38
N PRO A 138 -17.85 -10.60 12.47
CA PRO A 138 -18.32 -9.85 13.65
C PRO A 138 -18.34 -10.71 14.91
N GLN A 139 -18.51 -12.03 14.75
CA GLN A 139 -18.60 -13.00 15.84
C GLN A 139 -17.23 -13.44 16.39
N LYS A 140 -16.13 -13.10 15.71
CA LYS A 140 -14.77 -13.54 16.08
C LYS A 140 -14.16 -12.60 17.12
N THR A 141 -13.21 -13.09 17.90
CA THR A 141 -12.44 -12.22 18.82
C THR A 141 -11.48 -11.31 18.04
N PRO A 142 -10.99 -10.20 18.63
CA PRO A 142 -9.97 -9.36 17.99
C PRO A 142 -8.73 -10.16 17.56
N ALA A 143 -8.27 -11.11 18.38
CA ALA A 143 -7.13 -11.96 18.06
C ALA A 143 -7.39 -12.86 16.84
N GLN A 144 -8.59 -13.45 16.73
CA GLN A 144 -8.97 -14.26 15.57
C GLN A 144 -9.07 -13.44 14.29
N ARG A 145 -9.60 -12.20 14.37
CA ARG A 145 -9.62 -11.30 13.20
C ARG A 145 -8.22 -10.85 12.79
N GLN A 146 -7.33 -10.61 13.77
CA GLN A 146 -5.94 -10.31 13.50
C GLN A 146 -5.22 -11.49 12.85
N GLU A 147 -5.46 -12.72 13.30
CA GLU A 147 -4.92 -13.93 12.67
C GLU A 147 -5.41 -14.05 11.22
N PHE A 148 -6.70 -13.85 10.98
CA PHE A 148 -7.25 -13.86 9.62
C PHE A 148 -6.63 -12.78 8.73
N LEU A 149 -6.50 -11.55 9.25
CA LEU A 149 -5.81 -10.44 8.58
C LEU A 149 -4.38 -10.83 8.21
N ILE A 150 -3.59 -11.40 9.12
CA ILE A 150 -2.22 -11.83 8.85
C ILE A 150 -2.20 -12.86 7.71
N LYS A 151 -3.08 -13.87 7.76
CA LYS A 151 -3.16 -14.90 6.71
C LYS A 151 -3.50 -14.31 5.34
N ILE A 152 -4.53 -13.47 5.26
CA ILE A 152 -4.96 -12.92 3.96
C ILE A 152 -3.97 -11.89 3.42
N TRP A 153 -3.40 -11.06 4.30
CA TRP A 153 -2.41 -10.05 3.92
C TRP A 153 -1.13 -10.70 3.40
N SER A 154 -0.65 -11.75 4.10
CA SER A 154 0.51 -12.54 3.67
C SER A 154 0.26 -13.23 2.34
N PHE A 155 -0.93 -13.80 2.14
CA PHE A 155 -1.30 -14.42 0.87
C PHE A 155 -1.32 -13.42 -0.29
N ILE A 156 -2.01 -12.28 -0.13
CA ILE A 156 -2.10 -11.25 -1.19
C ILE A 156 -0.71 -10.70 -1.53
N GLN A 157 0.10 -10.37 -0.52
CA GLN A 157 1.44 -9.83 -0.75
C GLN A 157 2.39 -10.87 -1.37
N GLY A 158 2.35 -12.11 -0.88
CA GLY A 158 3.16 -13.21 -1.42
C GLY A 158 2.77 -13.57 -2.85
N TYR A 159 1.47 -13.72 -3.11
CA TYR A 159 0.96 -14.02 -4.45
C TYR A 159 1.23 -12.87 -5.43
N GLY A 160 1.01 -11.63 -4.98
CA GLY A 160 1.36 -10.42 -5.73
C GLY A 160 2.84 -10.35 -6.09
N PHE A 161 3.72 -10.74 -5.16
CA PHE A 161 5.16 -10.83 -5.43
C PHE A 161 5.49 -11.88 -6.51
N LEU A 162 4.82 -13.03 -6.50
CA LEU A 162 4.99 -14.05 -7.55
C LEU A 162 4.50 -13.54 -8.92
N ILE A 163 3.37 -12.83 -8.96
CA ILE A 163 2.82 -12.20 -10.18
C ILE A 163 3.78 -11.13 -10.73
N LYS A 164 4.27 -10.23 -9.86
CA LYS A 164 5.24 -9.18 -10.22
C LYS A 164 6.47 -9.78 -10.90
N ASN A 165 7.00 -10.87 -10.34
CA ASN A 165 8.19 -11.55 -10.85
C ASN A 165 7.91 -12.54 -11.99
N LYS A 166 6.68 -12.58 -12.50
CA LYS A 166 6.26 -13.46 -13.62
C LYS A 166 6.47 -14.94 -13.36
N VAL A 167 6.50 -15.35 -12.08
CA VAL A 167 6.56 -16.77 -11.68
C VAL A 167 5.23 -17.45 -11.96
N VAL A 168 4.12 -16.70 -11.82
CA VAL A 168 2.76 -17.15 -12.05
C VAL A 168 1.94 -16.05 -12.71
N ALA A 169 0.87 -16.43 -13.41
CA ALA A 169 -0.16 -15.51 -13.85
C ALA A 169 -1.18 -15.26 -12.73
N PHE A 170 -1.87 -14.11 -12.79
CA PHE A 170 -2.98 -13.85 -11.90
C PHE A 170 -4.17 -14.74 -12.27
N ASP A 171 -4.69 -15.47 -11.27
CA ASP A 171 -5.86 -16.34 -11.33
C ASP A 171 -6.89 -15.84 -10.30
N PRO A 172 -8.02 -15.28 -10.74
CA PRO A 172 -9.06 -14.79 -9.85
C PRO A 172 -9.79 -15.91 -9.10
N GLU A 173 -9.82 -17.14 -9.65
CA GLU A 173 -10.44 -18.28 -8.97
C GLU A 173 -9.56 -18.80 -7.84
N LEU A 174 -8.24 -18.82 -8.00
CA LEU A 174 -7.32 -19.12 -6.90
C LEU A 174 -7.54 -18.18 -5.71
N LEU A 175 -7.59 -16.87 -5.96
CA LEU A 175 -7.86 -15.88 -4.91
C LEU A 175 -9.19 -16.17 -4.19
N LYS A 176 -10.25 -16.44 -4.96
CA LYS A 176 -11.59 -16.74 -4.42
C LYS A 176 -11.58 -18.02 -3.57
N GLN A 177 -10.98 -19.09 -4.08
CA GLN A 177 -10.89 -20.37 -3.38
C GLN A 177 -10.08 -20.25 -2.09
N THR A 178 -8.93 -19.57 -2.12
CA THR A 178 -8.12 -19.34 -0.93
C THR A 178 -8.86 -18.51 0.11
N LEU A 179 -9.60 -17.48 -0.31
CA LEU A 179 -10.43 -16.69 0.61
C LEU A 179 -11.50 -17.54 1.31
N ASN A 180 -12.22 -18.39 0.55
CA ASN A 180 -13.24 -19.27 1.11
C ASN A 180 -12.63 -20.30 2.09
N GLN A 181 -11.51 -20.93 1.71
CA GLN A 181 -10.78 -21.86 2.57
C GLN A 181 -10.34 -21.21 3.89
N LEU A 182 -9.88 -19.95 3.85
CA LEU A 182 -9.49 -19.21 5.05
C LEU A 182 -10.69 -18.88 5.95
N LEU A 183 -11.89 -18.76 5.38
CA LEU A 183 -13.14 -18.57 6.13
C LEU A 183 -13.68 -19.88 6.72
N GLY A 184 -13.16 -21.02 6.28
CA GLY A 184 -13.64 -22.35 6.65
C GLY A 184 -14.87 -22.79 5.84
N GLU A 185 -15.02 -22.25 4.63
CA GLU A 185 -16.06 -22.58 3.65
C GLU A 185 -15.55 -23.54 2.57
#